data_AF-W6TVM9-F1
#
_entry.id   AF-W6TVM9-F1
#
_cell.length_a   1.000
_cell.length_b   1.000
_cell.length_c   1.000
_cell.angle_alpha   90.00
_cell.angle_beta   90.00
_cell.angle_gamma   90.00
#
_symmetry.space_group_name_H-M   'P 1'
#
loop_
_entity.id
_entity.type
_entity.pdbx_description
1 polymer ?
#
loop_
_entity_poly.entity_id
_entity_poly.type
_entity_poly.pdbx_seq_one_letter_code
_entity_poly.pdbx_strand_id
1 'polypeptide(L)'
;MTGADILQAMIKDGGNASKLAVNNAAQVAGVASPKDAELAGGIALRAMAKGGQFANATAVDADYTASVKGVATSSVTKVLDTLTISIRRAMDLELKNVREAIKINANATPVVFDKSASDAKNQ
;
A
#
# COMPACT_ATOMS: atom_id res chain seq x y z
N MET A 1 15.98 -4.08 -3.34
CA MET A 1 14.58 -4.35 -2.98
C MET A 1 13.79 -3.06 -2.96
N THR A 2 12.71 -2.99 -3.75
CA THR A 2 11.78 -1.87 -3.82
C THR A 2 10.54 -2.13 -2.95
N GLY A 3 9.75 -1.10 -2.64
CA GLY A 3 8.48 -1.30 -1.94
C GLY A 3 7.47 -2.11 -2.76
N ALA A 4 7.58 -2.13 -4.10
CA ALA A 4 6.77 -2.96 -4.97
C ALA A 4 7.08 -4.46 -4.83
N ASP A 5 8.37 -4.82 -4.70
CA ASP A 5 8.78 -6.21 -4.45
C ASP A 5 8.22 -6.71 -3.11
N ILE A 6 8.26 -5.86 -2.08
CA ILE A 6 7.72 -6.15 -0.75
C ILE A 6 6.20 -6.32 -0.81
N LEU A 7 5.49 -5.38 -1.46
CA LEU A 7 4.04 -5.45 -1.60
C LEU A 7 3.61 -6.71 -2.37
N GLN A 8 4.32 -7.07 -3.43
CA GLN A 8 4.07 -8.30 -4.19
C GLN A 8 4.25 -9.55 -3.32
N ALA A 9 5.29 -9.59 -2.47
CA ALA A 9 5.50 -10.69 -1.54
C ALA A 9 4.37 -10.81 -0.50
N MET A 10 3.84 -9.67 -0.02
CA MET A 10 2.76 -9.64 0.98
C MET A 10 1.41 -10.12 0.46
N ILE A 11 1.05 -9.75 -0.78
CA ILE A 11 -0.28 -10.08 -1.35
C ILE A 11 -0.36 -11.51 -1.90
N LYS A 12 0.77 -12.23 -1.93
CA LYS A 12 0.79 -13.62 -2.40
C LYS A 12 0.10 -14.51 -1.38
N ASP A 13 -1.04 -15.07 -1.78
CA ASP A 13 -1.78 -16.02 -0.95
C ASP A 13 -0.91 -17.24 -0.61
N GLY A 14 -0.93 -17.64 0.66
CA GLY A 14 -0.04 -18.68 1.20
C GLY A 14 1.46 -18.42 1.01
N GLY A 15 1.88 -17.19 0.68
CA GLY A 15 3.27 -16.81 0.44
C GLY A 15 4.14 -16.84 1.69
N ASN A 16 5.46 -16.88 1.49
CA ASN A 16 6.44 -16.92 2.57
C ASN A 16 6.33 -15.72 3.53
N ALA A 17 6.03 -14.52 3.00
CA ALA A 17 5.80 -13.33 3.83
C ALA A 17 4.66 -13.52 4.84
N SER A 18 3.51 -14.03 4.39
CA SER A 18 2.34 -14.29 5.24
C SER A 18 2.66 -15.36 6.30
N LYS A 19 3.34 -16.44 5.90
CA LYS A 19 3.81 -17.51 6.80
C LYS A 19 4.81 -17.01 7.85
N LEU A 20 5.70 -16.09 7.50
CA LEU A 20 6.66 -15.48 8.43
C LEU A 20 6.00 -14.51 9.42
N ALA A 21 4.90 -13.86 9.02
CA ALA A 21 4.20 -12.90 9.86
C ALA A 21 3.42 -13.56 11.02
N VAL A 22 3.09 -14.84 10.91
CA VAL A 22 2.39 -15.59 11.95
C VAL A 22 3.37 -16.20 12.95
N ASN A 23 3.10 -16.00 14.24
CA ASN A 23 3.89 -16.59 15.33
C ASN A 23 3.42 -18.02 15.61
N ASN A 24 3.51 -18.89 14.61
CA ASN A 24 3.17 -20.30 14.75
C ASN A 24 4.23 -21.16 14.06
N ALA A 25 4.95 -21.98 14.84
CA ALA A 25 6.02 -22.83 14.34
C ALA A 25 5.55 -23.78 13.22
N ALA A 26 4.30 -24.26 13.27
CA ALA A 26 3.72 -25.11 12.23
C ALA A 26 3.50 -24.37 10.89
N GLN A 27 3.35 -23.04 10.92
CA GLN A 27 3.12 -22.21 9.72
C GLN A 27 4.44 -21.76 9.07
N VAL A 28 5.50 -21.61 9.87
CA VAL A 28 6.86 -21.31 9.38
C VAL A 28 7.54 -22.57 8.82
N ALA A 29 7.04 -23.76 9.14
CA ALA A 29 7.51 -25.03 8.60
C ALA A 29 7.46 -25.01 7.06
N GLY A 30 8.63 -25.12 6.43
CA GLY A 30 8.78 -25.09 4.97
C GLY A 30 9.17 -23.74 4.36
N VAL A 31 9.31 -22.67 5.15
CA VAL A 31 9.93 -21.42 4.69
C VAL A 31 11.46 -21.60 4.73
N ALA A 32 12.03 -22.23 3.70
CA ALA A 32 13.48 -22.37 3.54
C ALA A 32 14.02 -21.22 2.69
N SER A 33 15.01 -20.49 3.22
CA SER A 33 15.72 -19.41 2.52
C SER A 33 14.80 -18.35 1.91
N PRO A 34 13.97 -17.64 2.72
CA PRO A 34 13.11 -16.58 2.21
C PRO A 34 13.95 -15.47 1.57
N LYS A 35 13.46 -14.94 0.44
CA LYS A 35 14.09 -13.79 -0.22
C LYS A 35 13.91 -12.52 0.64
N ASP A 36 14.76 -11.51 0.43
CA ASP A 36 14.67 -10.23 1.16
C ASP A 36 13.28 -9.61 1.12
N ALA A 37 12.60 -9.66 -0.03
CA ALA A 37 11.23 -9.15 -0.18
C ALA A 37 10.20 -9.93 0.66
N GLU A 38 10.39 -11.24 0.81
CA GLU A 38 9.53 -12.09 1.62
C GLU A 38 9.76 -11.86 3.12
N LEU A 39 11.02 -11.66 3.53
CA LEU A 39 11.41 -11.26 4.88
C LEU A 39 10.83 -9.88 5.23
N ALA A 40 11.07 -8.88 4.41
CA ALA A 40 10.54 -7.54 4.61
C ALA A 40 9.01 -7.51 4.59
N GLY A 41 8.38 -8.31 3.73
CA GLY A 41 6.92 -8.46 3.69
C GLY A 41 6.37 -9.08 4.98
N GLY A 42 7.02 -10.13 5.49
CA GLY A 42 6.66 -10.74 6.77
C GLY A 42 6.84 -9.80 7.95
N ILE A 43 7.93 -9.01 7.97
CA ILE A 43 8.17 -7.98 8.97
C ILE A 43 7.10 -6.90 8.90
N ALA A 44 6.76 -6.40 7.71
CA ALA A 44 5.73 -5.38 7.53
C ALA A 44 4.36 -5.90 8.01
N LEU A 45 3.97 -7.11 7.60
CA LEU A 45 2.73 -7.75 8.04
C LEU A 45 2.70 -7.93 9.56
N ARG A 46 3.80 -8.40 10.16
CA ARG A 46 3.91 -8.57 11.61
C ARG A 46 3.79 -7.23 12.34
N ALA A 47 4.46 -6.18 11.85
CA ALA A 47 4.45 -4.86 12.47
C ALA A 47 3.08 -4.17 12.38
N MET A 48 2.32 -4.40 11.30
CA MET A 48 0.98 -3.84 11.12
C MET A 48 -0.12 -4.65 11.83
N ALA A 49 0.12 -5.93 12.14
CA ALA A 49 -0.85 -6.78 12.80
C ALA A 49 -1.13 -6.33 14.24
N LYS A 50 -2.39 -6.45 14.66
CA LYS A 50 -2.79 -6.20 16.05
C LYS A 50 -2.04 -7.16 17.00
N GLY A 51 -1.33 -6.61 17.99
CA GLY A 51 -0.51 -7.41 18.91
C GLY A 51 0.78 -7.97 18.28
N GLY A 52 1.14 -7.49 17.08
CA GLY A 52 2.38 -7.79 16.40
C GLY A 52 3.61 -7.41 17.23
N GLN A 53 4.47 -8.39 17.50
CA GLN A 53 5.66 -8.23 18.32
C GLN A 53 6.83 -9.01 17.72
N PHE A 54 8.04 -8.50 17.91
CA PHE A 54 9.29 -9.14 17.51
C PHE A 54 10.01 -9.65 18.78
N ALA A 55 10.40 -10.92 18.79
CA ALA A 55 11.14 -11.49 19.92
C ALA A 55 12.55 -10.88 20.02
N ASN A 56 13.05 -10.69 21.23
CA ASN A 56 14.44 -10.30 21.50
C ASN A 56 15.08 -11.22 22.56
N ALA A 57 16.39 -11.09 22.76
CA ALA A 57 17.09 -11.73 23.86
C ALA A 57 16.91 -10.96 25.17
N THR A 58 16.78 -11.67 26.29
CA THR A 58 16.62 -11.14 27.65
C THR A 58 17.90 -10.51 28.25
N ALA A 59 19.00 -10.45 27.49
CA ALA A 59 20.29 -10.01 27.98
C ALA A 59 20.38 -8.48 28.13
N VAL A 60 21.06 -8.02 29.18
CA VAL A 60 21.09 -6.62 29.66
C VAL A 60 21.76 -5.63 28.68
N ASP A 61 22.58 -6.10 27.73
CA ASP A 61 23.35 -5.27 26.77
C ASP A 61 22.84 -5.33 25.31
N ALA A 62 21.60 -5.75 25.12
CA ALA A 62 21.05 -6.04 23.80
C ALA A 62 20.43 -4.80 23.11
N ASP A 63 21.25 -3.93 22.52
CA ASP A 63 20.82 -2.76 21.72
C ASP A 63 20.21 -3.14 20.33
N TYR A 64 19.44 -4.23 20.26
CA TYR A 64 18.76 -4.68 19.03
C TYR A 64 17.43 -3.97 18.81
N THR A 65 16.91 -3.32 19.85
CA THR A 65 15.60 -2.66 19.82
C THR A 65 15.57 -1.56 18.76
N ALA A 66 16.65 -0.78 18.63
CA ALA A 66 16.75 0.28 17.63
C ALA A 66 16.73 -0.31 16.20
N SER A 67 17.51 -1.36 15.96
CA SER A 67 17.56 -2.03 14.65
C SER A 67 16.23 -2.68 14.27
N VAL A 68 15.59 -3.41 15.18
CA VAL A 68 14.30 -4.05 14.93
C VAL A 68 13.22 -2.99 14.65
N LYS A 69 13.18 -1.91 15.43
CA LYS A 69 12.29 -0.78 15.17
C LYS A 69 12.55 -0.17 13.80
N GLY A 70 13.81 0.10 13.46
CA GLY A 70 14.19 0.70 12.18
C GLY A 70 13.81 -0.16 10.97
N VAL A 71 14.02 -1.48 11.04
CA VAL A 71 13.63 -2.40 9.97
C VAL A 71 12.11 -2.51 9.86
N ALA A 72 11.40 -2.59 10.99
CA ALA A 72 9.94 -2.64 11.01
C ALA A 72 9.33 -1.37 10.41
N THR A 73 9.75 -0.19 10.87
CA THR A 73 9.26 1.09 10.36
C THR A 73 9.60 1.27 8.88
N SER A 74 10.83 1.00 8.47
CA SER A 74 11.27 1.09 7.07
C SER A 74 10.45 0.19 6.15
N SER A 75 10.18 -1.06 6.57
CA SER A 75 9.39 -2.00 5.78
C SER A 75 7.95 -1.54 5.62
N VAL A 76 7.32 -1.08 6.71
CA VAL A 76 5.95 -0.53 6.68
C VAL A 76 5.88 0.71 5.80
N THR A 77 6.80 1.66 5.97
CA THR A 77 6.84 2.89 5.16
C THR A 77 6.95 2.58 3.68
N LYS A 78 7.88 1.71 3.27
CA LYS A 78 8.06 1.34 1.86
C LYS A 78 6.80 0.74 1.24
N VAL A 79 6.08 -0.10 1.99
CA VAL A 79 4.83 -0.73 1.55
C VAL A 79 3.73 0.31 1.40
N LEU A 80 3.51 1.15 2.42
CA LEU A 80 2.46 2.16 2.40
C LEU A 80 2.71 3.24 1.34
N ASP A 81 3.95 3.67 1.16
CA ASP A 81 4.33 4.62 0.11
C ASP A 81 4.03 4.06 -1.28
N THR A 82 4.40 2.80 -1.52
CA THR A 82 4.16 2.13 -2.80
C THR A 82 2.68 1.94 -3.07
N LEU A 83 1.90 1.51 -2.06
CA LEU A 83 0.46 1.37 -2.16
C LEU A 83 -0.19 2.72 -2.48
N THR A 84 0.21 3.79 -1.79
CA THR A 84 -0.30 5.15 -2.00
C THR A 84 0.00 5.68 -3.40
N ILE A 85 1.21 5.44 -3.92
CA ILE A 85 1.58 5.82 -5.29
C ILE A 85 0.75 5.02 -6.31
N SER A 86 0.55 3.72 -6.06
CA SER A 86 -0.19 2.84 -6.98
C SER A 86 -1.66 3.24 -7.07
N ILE A 87 -2.30 3.58 -5.95
CA ILE A 87 -3.68 4.08 -5.92
C ILE A 87 -3.78 5.41 -6.68
N ARG A 88 -2.86 6.36 -6.45
CA ARG A 88 -2.83 7.63 -7.20
C ARG A 88 -2.70 7.43 -8.70
N ARG A 89 -1.81 6.54 -9.14
CA ARG A 89 -1.67 6.21 -10.57
C ARG A 89 -2.94 5.61 -11.16
N ALA A 90 -3.63 4.74 -10.43
CA ALA A 90 -4.91 4.18 -10.88
C ALA A 90 -5.98 5.27 -11.02
N MET A 91 -6.11 6.15 -10.02
CA MET A 91 -7.04 7.29 -10.07
C MET A 91 -6.71 8.25 -11.22
N ASP A 92 -5.43 8.56 -11.45
CA ASP A 92 -5.01 9.46 -12.54
C ASP A 92 -5.36 8.88 -13.92
N LEU A 93 -5.23 7.56 -14.10
CA LEU A 93 -5.62 6.86 -15.32
C LEU A 93 -7.14 6.92 -15.54
N GLU A 94 -7.92 6.63 -14.50
CA GLU A 94 -9.38 6.70 -14.57
C GLU A 94 -9.88 8.13 -14.83
N LEU A 95 -9.33 9.12 -14.14
CA LEU A 95 -9.68 10.54 -14.32
C LEU A 95 -9.30 11.05 -15.72
N LYS A 96 -8.16 10.60 -16.26
CA LYS A 96 -7.78 10.91 -17.64
C LYS A 96 -8.83 10.37 -18.63
N ASN A 97 -9.30 9.14 -18.45
CA ASN A 97 -10.33 8.56 -19.31
C ASN A 97 -11.65 9.36 -19.26
N VAL A 98 -12.06 9.81 -18.06
CA VAL A 98 -13.24 10.68 -17.88
C VAL A 98 -13.06 12.02 -18.61
N ARG A 99 -11.88 12.64 -18.50
CA ARG A 99 -11.57 13.90 -19.20
C ARG A 99 -11.71 13.77 -20.71
N GLU A 100 -11.19 12.69 -21.30
CA GLU A 100 -11.27 12.44 -22.74
C GLU A 100 -12.72 12.18 -23.18
N ALA A 101 -13.51 11.43 -22.39
CA ALA A 101 -14.91 11.15 -22.69
C ALA A 101 -15.79 12.41 -22.69
N ILE A 102 -15.57 13.33 -21.74
CA ILE A 102 -16.33 14.59 -21.63
C ILE A 102 -15.78 15.66 -22.61
N LYS A 103 -14.76 15.32 -23.42
CA LYS A 103 -14.06 16.25 -24.34
C LYS A 103 -13.63 17.55 -23.65
N ILE A 104 -13.30 17.49 -22.35
CA ILE A 104 -12.76 18.64 -21.61
C ILE A 104 -11.32 18.85 -22.11
N ASN A 105 -11.21 19.54 -23.24
CA ASN A 105 -9.95 20.00 -23.81
C ASN A 105 -9.84 21.51 -23.60
N ALA A 106 -8.63 22.04 -23.46
CA ALA A 106 -8.40 23.47 -23.19
C ALA A 106 -8.94 24.38 -24.31
N ASN A 107 -9.30 23.78 -25.45
CA ASN A 107 -9.72 24.41 -26.68
C ASN A 107 -11.23 24.18 -26.92
N ALA A 108 -11.93 23.49 -26.01
CA ALA A 108 -13.32 23.10 -26.17
C ALA A 108 -14.20 24.27 -25.74
N THR A 109 -15.26 24.53 -26.51
CA THR A 109 -16.32 25.43 -26.10
C THR A 109 -16.91 24.92 -24.78
N PRO A 110 -16.92 25.71 -23.70
CA PRO A 110 -17.47 25.28 -22.42
C PRO A 110 -18.93 24.88 -22.58
N VAL A 111 -19.33 23.74 -22.01
CA VAL A 111 -20.74 23.37 -21.91
C VAL A 111 -21.37 24.27 -20.84
N VAL A 112 -21.95 25.39 -21.26
CA VAL A 112 -22.75 26.25 -20.38
C VAL A 112 -24.10 25.59 -20.22
N PHE A 113 -24.42 25.17 -18.98
CA PHE A 113 -25.79 24.82 -18.63
C PHE A 113 -26.60 26.11 -18.53
N ASP A 114 -27.15 26.57 -19.65
CA ASP A 114 -28.16 27.61 -19.63
C ASP A 114 -29.38 27.07 -18.88
N LYS A 115 -29.51 27.47 -17.62
CA LYS A 115 -30.77 27.34 -16.90
C LYS A 115 -31.74 28.28 -17.61
N SER A 116 -32.50 27.75 -18.57
CA SER A 116 -33.67 28.43 -19.11
C SER A 116 -34.64 28.68 -17.95
N ALA A 117 -34.57 29.89 -17.38
CA ALA A 117 -35.67 30.47 -16.65
C ALA A 117 -36.73 30.81 -17.70
N SER A 118 -37.67 29.89 -17.89
CA SER A 118 -38.84 30.08 -18.72
C SER A 118 -39.66 31.28 -18.22
N ASP A 119 -39.85 32.24 -19.12
CA ASP A 119 -41.01 33.12 -19.28
C ASP A 119 -41.64 33.76 -18.03
N ALA A 120 -41.24 35.01 -17.77
CA ALA A 120 -42.13 36.03 -17.23
C ALA A 120 -42.12 37.23 -18.19
N LYS A 121 -42.86 37.11 -19.30
CA LYS A 121 -43.23 38.26 -20.14
C LYS A 121 -44.52 38.85 -19.58
N ASN A 122 -44.41 40.09 -19.11
CA ASN A 122 -45.51 40.97 -18.72
C ASN A 122 -46.68 40.92 -19.72
N GLN A 123 -47.89 40.74 -19.19
CA GLN A 123 -49.09 41.50 -19.57
C GLN A 123 -49.88 41.81 -18.31
#